data_AF-A0A315EF31-F1
#
_entry.id   AF-A0A315EF31-F1
#
_cell.length_a   1.000
_cell.length_b   1.000
_cell.length_c   1.000
_cell.angle_alpha   90.00
_cell.angle_beta   90.00
_cell.angle_gamma   90.00
#
_symmetry.space_group_name_H-M   'P 1'
#
loop_
_entity.id
_entity.type
_entity.pdbx_description
1 polymer ?
#
loop_
_entity_poly.entity_id
_entity_poly.type
_entity_poly.pdbx_seq_one_letter_code
_entity_poly.pdbx_strand_id
1 'polypeptide(L)'
;MVLNVLCGNTDDHARNHSAFWDGNQLTLTPAYDICPQLRAGQQASQAMLIHKRDRSSQLATCIAAAPSFLIEKEDAIRIVNQQVGTIEKEWQFVCDEANLNEVDCTLFWRRQFLNPFAFQSAPAGIRIPCR
;
A
#
# COMPACT_ATOMS: atom_id res chain seq x y z
N MET A 1 5.57 -1.54 -1.95
CA MET A 1 4.89 -0.52 -2.78
C MET A 1 3.36 -0.50 -2.62
N VAL A 2 2.57 -1.40 -3.20
CA VAL A 2 1.08 -1.30 -3.17
C VAL A 2 0.54 -1.26 -1.74
N LEU A 3 1.04 -2.15 -0.86
CA LEU A 3 0.65 -2.12 0.56
C LEU A 3 0.94 -0.76 1.22
N ASN A 4 2.09 -0.15 0.94
CA ASN A 4 2.45 1.18 1.48
C ASN A 4 1.46 2.26 1.03
N VAL A 5 1.00 2.20 -0.23
CA VAL A 5 -0.07 3.08 -0.73
C VAL A 5 -1.40 2.81 -0.01
N LEU A 6 -1.75 1.53 0.19
CA LEU A 6 -3.02 1.12 0.79
C LEU A 6 -3.08 1.34 2.31
N CYS A 7 -1.97 1.28 3.05
CA CYS A 7 -1.94 1.55 4.49
C CYS A 7 -1.47 2.98 4.83
N GLY A 8 -1.19 3.80 3.82
CA GLY A 8 -0.75 5.17 4.04
C GLY A 8 0.66 5.31 4.63
N ASN A 9 1.50 4.28 4.48
CA ASN A 9 2.92 4.35 4.80
C ASN A 9 3.65 5.14 3.70
N THR A 10 4.05 6.38 3.98
CA THR A 10 4.67 7.28 2.99
C THR A 10 6.18 7.42 3.12
N ASP A 11 6.77 6.93 4.21
CA ASP A 11 8.20 7.04 4.51
C ASP A 11 8.99 5.75 4.20
N ASP A 12 8.45 4.93 3.30
CA ASP A 12 9.13 3.73 2.80
C ASP A 12 10.32 4.13 1.89
N HIS A 13 11.46 4.44 2.51
CA HIS A 13 12.71 4.80 1.83
C HIS A 13 13.66 3.61 1.70
N ALA A 14 14.72 3.74 0.89
CA ALA A 14 15.64 2.65 0.56
C ALA A 14 16.25 1.92 1.78
N ARG A 15 16.42 2.58 2.93
CA ARG A 15 16.94 1.95 4.17
C ARG A 15 15.91 1.05 4.88
N ASN A 16 14.64 1.10 4.48
CA ASN A 16 13.58 0.21 4.98
C ASN A 16 13.51 -1.09 4.16
N HIS A 17 14.46 -1.28 3.24
CA HIS A 17 14.64 -2.51 2.48
C HIS A 17 16.00 -3.10 2.83
N SER A 18 15.99 -4.37 3.24
CA SER A 18 17.19 -5.13 3.56
C SER A 18 17.16 -6.49 2.88
N ALA A 19 18.32 -7.09 2.75
CA ALA A 19 18.47 -8.45 2.26
C ALA A 19 19.45 -9.22 3.15
N PHE A 20 19.14 -10.48 3.40
CA PHE A 20 20.12 -11.45 3.89
C PHE A 20 21.11 -11.75 2.78
N TRP A 21 22.39 -11.89 3.15
CA TRP A 21 23.47 -12.29 2.27
C TRP A 21 24.08 -13.58 2.79
N ASP A 22 24.06 -14.63 1.99
CA ASP A 22 24.61 -15.94 2.35
C ASP A 22 26.05 -16.16 1.86
N GLY A 23 26.64 -15.16 1.19
CA GLY A 23 27.94 -15.28 0.51
C GLY A 23 27.85 -15.48 -1.00
N ASN A 24 26.66 -15.75 -1.55
CA ASN A 24 26.42 -16.01 -2.97
C ASN A 24 25.17 -15.30 -3.53
N GLN A 25 24.07 -15.27 -2.78
CA GLN A 25 22.79 -14.70 -3.19
C GLN A 25 22.19 -13.79 -2.12
N LEU A 26 21.48 -12.77 -2.59
CA LEU A 26 20.66 -11.89 -1.75
C LEU A 26 19.25 -12.45 -1.66
N THR A 27 18.71 -12.53 -0.44
CA THR A 27 17.29 -12.84 -0.20
C THR A 27 16.67 -11.70 0.59
N LEU A 28 15.56 -11.13 0.12
CA LEU A 28 14.87 -10.06 0.83
C LEU A 28 14.47 -10.49 2.24
N THR A 29 14.66 -9.60 3.21
CA THR A 29 14.09 -9.79 4.56
C THR A 29 12.57 -9.65 4.49
N PRO A 30 11.83 -10.14 5.50
CA PRO A 30 10.45 -9.72 5.71
C PRO A 30 10.36 -8.19 5.74
N ALA A 31 9.20 -7.64 5.34
CA ALA A 31 8.97 -6.21 5.43
C ALA A 31 8.97 -5.75 6.89
N TYR A 32 9.57 -4.59 7.16
CA TYR A 32 9.66 -3.99 8.48
C TYR A 32 9.43 -2.48 8.38
N ASP A 33 9.29 -1.83 9.53
CA ASP A 33 9.09 -0.37 9.64
C ASP A 33 7.92 0.15 8.78
N ILE A 34 6.80 -0.57 8.83
CA ILE A 34 5.54 -0.15 8.20
C ILE A 34 4.79 0.74 9.18
N CYS A 35 4.81 2.04 8.94
CA CYS A 35 4.15 3.02 9.81
C CYS A 35 3.10 3.84 9.03
N PRO A 36 1.80 3.49 9.11
CA PRO A 36 0.72 4.32 8.60
C PRO A 36 0.78 5.75 9.16
N GLN A 37 0.92 6.76 8.30
CA GLN A 37 1.11 8.15 8.74
C GLN A 37 -0.20 8.95 8.70
N LEU A 38 -0.39 9.81 9.71
CA LEU A 38 -1.44 10.82 9.69
C LEU A 38 -1.22 11.77 8.52
N ARG A 39 -2.31 12.14 7.84
CA ARG A 39 -2.27 13.04 6.68
C ARG A 39 -2.95 14.36 7.03
N ALA A 40 -2.25 15.48 6.82
CA ALA A 40 -2.82 16.82 6.96
C ALA A 40 -3.68 17.23 5.74
N GLY A 41 -3.55 16.53 4.61
CA GLY A 41 -4.26 16.82 3.36
C GLY A 41 -4.80 15.58 2.67
N GLN A 42 -5.57 15.80 1.60
CA GLN A 42 -6.20 14.70 0.85
C GLN A 42 -5.23 13.95 -0.06
N GLN A 43 -4.11 14.57 -0.44
CA GLN A 43 -3.12 13.98 -1.36
C GLN A 43 -1.86 13.55 -0.59
N ALA A 44 -1.17 12.54 -1.08
CA ALA A 44 0.10 12.08 -0.52
C ALA A 44 1.07 11.61 -1.60
N SER A 45 2.35 11.71 -1.30
CA SER A 45 3.46 11.20 -2.13
C SER A 45 4.27 10.19 -1.32
N GLN A 46 4.84 9.20 -2.02
CA GLN A 46 5.75 8.20 -1.46
C GLN A 46 7.19 8.75 -1.38
N ALA A 47 8.01 8.20 -0.48
CA ALA A 47 9.42 8.56 -0.37
C ALA A 47 10.21 8.24 -1.66
N MET A 48 9.93 7.08 -2.27
CA MET A 48 10.56 6.65 -3.53
C MET A 48 9.67 6.93 -4.75
N LEU A 49 10.32 7.11 -5.92
CA LEU A 49 9.64 7.20 -7.21
C LEU A 49 8.99 5.85 -7.54
N ILE A 50 7.77 5.88 -8.07
CA ILE A 50 7.03 4.68 -8.48
C ILE A 50 7.15 4.47 -9.99
N HIS A 51 6.82 5.50 -10.77
CA HIS A 51 6.85 5.43 -12.23
C HIS A 51 7.42 6.71 -12.82
N LYS A 52 8.60 6.63 -13.47
CA LYS A 52 9.33 7.78 -13.99
C LYS A 52 9.59 8.81 -12.88
N ARG A 53 8.91 9.97 -12.93
CA ARG A 53 8.99 11.04 -11.91
C ARG A 53 7.74 11.08 -11.01
N ASP A 54 6.82 10.17 -11.20
CA ASP A 54 5.61 10.07 -10.39
C ASP A 54 5.86 9.22 -9.15
N ARG A 55 5.49 9.78 -8.00
CA ARG A 55 5.53 9.16 -6.67
C ARG A 55 4.21 9.35 -5.94
N SER A 56 3.14 9.73 -6.64
CA SER A 56 1.84 9.89 -6.03
C SER A 56 1.39 8.57 -5.40
N SER A 57 0.80 8.67 -4.21
CA SER A 57 0.33 7.51 -3.45
C SER A 57 -1.01 7.00 -4.03
N GLN A 58 -1.00 6.60 -5.31
CA GLN A 58 -2.16 6.19 -6.10
C GLN A 58 -1.94 4.83 -6.77
N LEU A 59 -2.99 4.01 -6.83
CA LEU A 59 -2.99 2.73 -7.50
C LEU A 59 -2.79 2.88 -9.02
N ALA A 60 -3.28 3.97 -9.61
CA ALA A 60 -3.04 4.29 -11.03
C ALA A 60 -1.54 4.32 -11.35
N THR A 61 -0.75 4.97 -10.49
CA THR A 61 0.70 5.08 -10.62
C THR A 61 1.39 3.72 -10.41
N CYS A 62 0.93 2.93 -9.45
CA CYS A 62 1.43 1.55 -9.26
C CYS A 62 1.17 0.66 -10.48
N ILE A 63 -0.03 0.72 -11.07
CA ILE A 63 -0.37 -0.07 -12.26
C ILE A 63 0.45 0.40 -13.48
N ALA A 64 0.66 1.70 -13.65
CA ALA A 64 1.52 2.23 -14.71
C ALA A 64 2.99 1.75 -14.57
N ALA A 65 3.44 1.46 -13.36
CA ALA A 65 4.77 0.92 -13.09
C ALA A 65 4.92 -0.58 -13.38
N ALA A 66 3.82 -1.35 -13.45
CA ALA A 66 3.85 -2.80 -13.53
C ALA A 66 4.77 -3.37 -14.65
N PRO A 67 4.79 -2.81 -15.88
CA PRO A 67 5.70 -3.30 -16.93
C PRO A 67 7.19 -3.14 -16.59
N SER A 68 7.56 -2.18 -15.72
CA SER A 68 8.94 -2.01 -15.26
C SER A 68 9.40 -3.13 -14.32
N PHE A 69 8.45 -3.88 -13.77
CA PHE A 69 8.67 -5.03 -12.90
C PHE A 69 8.38 -6.37 -13.61
N LEU A 70 8.17 -6.35 -14.93
CA LEU A 70 7.82 -7.53 -15.73
C LEU A 70 6.51 -8.19 -15.27
N ILE A 71 5.57 -7.38 -14.78
CA ILE A 71 4.24 -7.81 -14.35
C ILE A 71 3.21 -7.30 -15.36
N GLU A 72 2.38 -8.21 -15.89
CA GLU A 72 1.27 -7.86 -16.76
C GLU A 72 0.21 -7.04 -16.01
N LYS A 73 -0.48 -6.17 -16.74
CA LYS A 73 -1.44 -5.24 -16.15
C LYS A 73 -2.55 -5.96 -15.39
N GLU A 74 -3.06 -7.04 -15.94
CA GLU A 74 -4.14 -7.86 -15.36
C GLU A 74 -3.69 -8.53 -14.07
N ASP A 75 -2.44 -9.01 -14.02
CA ASP A 75 -1.84 -9.59 -12.81
C ASP A 75 -1.63 -8.53 -11.73
N ALA A 76 -1.17 -7.33 -12.10
CA ALA A 76 -1.04 -6.22 -11.17
C ALA A 76 -2.40 -5.81 -10.57
N ILE A 77 -3.45 -5.74 -11.39
CA ILE A 77 -4.83 -5.50 -10.92
C ILE A 77 -5.29 -6.61 -9.97
N ARG A 78 -5.01 -7.88 -10.29
CA ARG A 78 -5.34 -9.02 -9.42
C ARG A 78 -4.65 -8.92 -8.06
N ILE A 79 -3.36 -8.58 -8.02
CA ILE A 79 -2.59 -8.39 -6.79
C ILE A 79 -3.17 -7.25 -5.94
N VAL A 80 -3.50 -6.11 -6.57
CA VAL A 80 -4.12 -4.98 -5.87
C VAL A 80 -5.46 -5.38 -5.26
N ASN A 81 -6.33 -6.03 -6.05
CA ASN A 81 -7.65 -6.45 -5.59
C ASN A 81 -7.58 -7.47 -4.45
N GLN A 82 -6.61 -8.39 -4.51
CA GLN A 82 -6.35 -9.31 -3.41
C GLN A 82 -5.98 -8.54 -2.13
N GLN A 83 -5.06 -7.57 -2.20
CA GLN A 83 -4.67 -6.78 -1.03
C GLN A 83 -5.83 -5.95 -0.47
N VAL A 84 -6.61 -5.29 -1.32
CA VAL A 84 -7.81 -4.54 -0.88
C VAL A 84 -8.79 -5.47 -0.19
N GLY A 85 -9.12 -6.61 -0.80
CA GLY A 85 -10.05 -7.58 -0.23
C GLY A 85 -9.54 -8.18 1.09
N THR A 86 -8.25 -8.45 1.22
CA THR A 86 -7.64 -8.93 2.47
C THR A 86 -7.72 -7.86 3.56
N ILE A 87 -7.38 -6.60 3.26
CA ILE A 87 -7.47 -5.52 4.25
C ILE A 87 -8.92 -5.35 4.72
N GLU A 88 -9.91 -5.34 3.81
CA GLU A 88 -11.33 -5.26 4.18
C GLU A 88 -11.78 -6.45 5.04
N LYS A 89 -11.38 -7.67 4.66
CA LYS A 89 -11.80 -8.89 5.35
C LYS A 89 -11.22 -8.99 6.76
N GLU A 90 -9.94 -8.67 6.92
CA GLU A 90 -9.21 -8.88 8.18
C GLU A 90 -9.27 -7.66 9.11
N TRP A 91 -9.83 -6.52 8.65
CA TRP A 91 -9.80 -5.25 9.38
C TRP A 91 -10.26 -5.37 10.83
N GLN A 92 -11.47 -5.89 11.04
CA GLN A 92 -12.05 -5.98 12.38
C GLN A 92 -11.25 -6.94 13.26
N PHE A 93 -10.90 -8.12 12.73
CA PHE A 93 -10.12 -9.12 13.46
C PHE A 93 -8.76 -8.56 13.92
N VAL A 94 -8.04 -7.85 13.05
CA VAL A 94 -6.74 -7.24 13.38
C VAL A 94 -6.90 -6.10 14.38
N CYS A 95 -7.97 -5.30 14.26
CA CYS A 95 -8.25 -4.25 15.25
C CYS A 95 -8.53 -4.83 16.64
N ASP A 96 -9.30 -5.91 16.71
CA ASP A 96 -9.60 -6.63 17.96
C ASP A 96 -8.32 -7.23 18.55
N GLU A 97 -7.50 -7.90 17.73
CA GLU A 97 -6.20 -8.45 18.13
C GLU A 97 -5.27 -7.36 18.69
N ALA A 98 -5.27 -6.18 18.07
CA ALA A 98 -4.50 -5.01 18.49
C ALA A 98 -5.11 -4.27 19.70
N ASN A 99 -6.26 -4.70 20.23
CA ASN A 99 -7.01 -4.03 21.29
C ASN A 99 -7.36 -2.56 20.96
N LEU A 100 -7.67 -2.26 19.71
CA LEU A 100 -8.16 -0.94 19.32
C LEU A 100 -9.61 -0.76 19.76
N ASN A 101 -9.93 0.42 20.29
CA ASN A 101 -11.31 0.79 20.54
C ASN A 101 -11.99 1.22 19.23
N GLU A 102 -13.33 1.27 19.24
CA GLU A 102 -14.14 1.63 18.07
C GLU A 102 -13.79 3.01 17.48
N VAL A 103 -13.37 3.96 18.31
CA VAL A 103 -12.98 5.31 17.89
C VAL A 103 -11.69 5.26 17.08
N ASP A 104 -10.68 4.52 17.54
CA ASP A 104 -9.40 4.36 16.84
C ASP A 104 -9.56 3.55 15.55
N CYS A 105 -10.37 2.49 15.56
CA CYS A 105 -10.74 1.74 14.35
C CYS A 105 -11.36 2.66 13.29
N THR A 106 -12.31 3.48 13.70
CA THR A 106 -12.98 4.44 12.82
C THR A 106 -12.04 5.55 12.35
N LEU A 107 -11.11 5.97 13.20
CA LEU A 107 -10.09 6.96 12.87
C LEU A 107 -9.13 6.43 11.81
N PHE A 108 -8.74 5.17 11.86
CA PHE A 108 -7.81 4.59 10.89
C PHE A 108 -8.47 4.22 9.56
N TRP A 109 -9.71 3.71 9.63
CA TRP A 109 -10.44 3.27 8.45
C TRP A 109 -10.69 4.42 7.47
N ARG A 110 -10.33 4.19 6.21
CA ARG A 110 -10.49 5.16 5.09
C ARG A 110 -9.73 6.48 5.27
N ARG A 111 -8.95 6.66 6.36
CA ARG A 111 -8.05 7.80 6.58
C ARG A 111 -6.59 7.40 6.38
N GLN A 112 -6.05 6.47 7.17
CA GLN A 112 -4.74 5.87 6.91
C GLN A 112 -4.86 4.68 5.94
N PHE A 113 -5.77 3.76 6.25
CA PHE A 113 -5.97 2.55 5.47
C PHE A 113 -7.04 2.74 4.40
N LEU A 114 -6.79 2.21 3.21
CA LEU A 114 -7.66 2.28 2.05
C LEU A 114 -8.17 3.71 1.76
N ASN A 115 -7.29 4.71 1.94
CA ASN A 115 -7.66 6.11 1.76
C ASN A 115 -8.23 6.35 0.33
N PRO A 116 -9.34 7.09 0.17
CA PRO A 116 -9.96 7.36 -1.14
C PRO A 116 -8.99 7.91 -2.21
N PHE A 117 -7.99 8.69 -1.80
CA PHE A 117 -6.98 9.22 -2.72
C PHE A 117 -6.20 8.13 -3.45
N ALA A 118 -5.95 6.98 -2.80
CA ALA A 118 -5.25 5.86 -3.42
C ALA A 118 -6.01 5.32 -4.65
N PHE A 119 -7.33 5.49 -4.68
CA PHE A 119 -8.20 4.95 -5.73
C PHE A 119 -8.57 5.99 -6.79
N GLN A 120 -8.18 7.25 -6.63
CA GLN A 120 -8.43 8.27 -7.65
C GLN A 120 -7.73 7.87 -8.95
N SER A 121 -8.47 7.92 -10.06
CA SER A 121 -7.99 7.53 -11.39
C SER A 121 -7.54 6.06 -11.50
N ALA A 122 -7.90 5.19 -10.56
CA ALA A 122 -7.59 3.77 -10.65
C ALA A 122 -8.22 3.19 -11.93
N PRO A 123 -7.49 2.34 -12.68
CA PRO A 123 -8.00 1.76 -13.91
C PRO A 123 -9.20 0.85 -13.66
N ALA A 124 -10.00 0.62 -14.70
CA ALA A 124 -11.08 -0.34 -14.67
C ALA A 124 -10.59 -1.72 -14.21
N GLY A 125 -11.40 -2.41 -13.41
CA GLY A 125 -11.05 -3.70 -12.80
C GLY A 125 -10.50 -3.59 -11.38
N ILE A 126 -10.10 -2.41 -10.91
CA ILE A 126 -9.73 -2.20 -9.50
C ILE A 126 -11.00 -2.18 -8.63
N ARG A 127 -11.01 -3.02 -7.59
CA ARG A 127 -12.03 -3.03 -6.54
C ARG A 127 -11.94 -1.75 -5.72
N ILE A 128 -13.04 -1.03 -5.65
CA ILE A 128 -13.18 0.11 -4.74
C ILE A 128 -13.78 -0.41 -3.44
N PRO A 129 -13.11 -0.20 -2.29
CA PRO A 129 -13.62 -0.67 -1.01
C PRO A 129 -14.92 0.05 -0.63
N CYS A 130 -15.77 -0.66 0.11
CA CYS A 130 -17.03 -0.11 0.61
C CYS A 130 -16.77 1.09 1.55
N ARG A 131 -17.78 1.96 1.70
CA ARG A 131 -17.69 3.10 2.62
C ARG A 131 -17.62 2.66 4.06
#